data_AF-A0A956FCB9-F1
#
_entry.id   AF-A0A956FCB9-F1
#
_cell.length_a   1.000
_cell.length_b   1.000
_cell.length_c   1.000
_cell.angle_alpha   90.00
_cell.angle_beta   90.00
_cell.angle_gamma   90.00
#
_symmetry.space_group_name_H-M   'P 1'
#
loop_
_entity.id
_entity.type
_entity.pdbx_description
1 polymer ?
#
loop_
_entity_poly.entity_id
_entity_poly.type
_entity_poly.pdbx_seq_one_letter_code
_entity_poly.pdbx_strand_id
1 'polypeptide(L)'
;MRRTRGGRWAVALVWAGLGCGDDGGGQAWEPTTGPDSVGSMTDTADTADEVETEGVCMPGETQPCLCPDGLSLGERRCADDASGFFPCECSADDGEDGSTGDPMPPLPAEVCYLGVDRSGTTCLPLVAFYSDLPAGYEYPPPMLGDGQDRPPLGLVDVQAASGSLGLAPNFQLDELAQPANGQWAVLQPHAVESLQAMRDQAGAITVVTGYLSPSANAAAGGDLYARHQWGDGFDLQPQATTIGVLAGLCADEGGMAVEFETHLHCDLSATPLDEAFFGPAPGAAPEDPAQGALDAWIEPDGHRYWAPARGFDEGEPRRVWTARDVAGTVLMTAEGRDFEPPAGTVRLEVRVGGRVERAIDLP
;
A
#
# COMPACT_ATOMS: atom_id res chain seq x y z
N MET A 1 -52.92 8.03 10.35
CA MET A 1 -51.65 7.30 10.40
C MET A 1 -50.52 8.32 10.56
N ARG A 2 -49.91 8.38 11.75
CA ARG A 2 -48.88 9.38 12.11
C ARG A 2 -47.51 8.90 11.62
N ARG A 3 -46.81 9.77 10.87
CA ARG A 3 -45.39 9.62 10.51
C ARG A 3 -44.52 9.85 11.75
N THR A 4 -43.66 8.90 12.07
CA THR A 4 -42.55 9.08 13.03
C THR A 4 -41.32 9.56 12.27
N ARG A 5 -40.72 10.64 12.78
CA ARG A 5 -39.48 11.26 12.28
C ARG A 5 -38.28 10.40 12.69
N GLY A 6 -37.35 10.19 11.75
CA GLY A 6 -36.07 9.53 11.99
C GLY A 6 -35.16 10.40 12.87
N GLY A 7 -34.56 9.77 13.88
CA GLY A 7 -33.48 10.33 14.68
C GLY A 7 -32.17 10.23 13.91
N ARG A 8 -31.44 11.34 13.84
CA ARG A 8 -30.04 11.38 13.43
C ARG A 8 -29.20 10.83 14.59
N TRP A 9 -28.44 9.78 14.35
CA TRP A 9 -27.36 9.36 15.22
C TRP A 9 -26.10 10.09 14.79
N ALA A 10 -25.61 11.01 15.64
CA ALA A 10 -24.26 11.51 15.53
C ALA A 10 -23.35 10.50 16.23
N VAL A 11 -22.51 9.81 15.48
CA VAL A 11 -21.40 9.03 16.03
C VAL A 11 -20.25 10.01 16.22
N ALA A 12 -19.99 10.39 17.47
CA ALA A 12 -18.77 11.10 17.82
C ALA A 12 -17.64 10.08 17.88
N LEU A 13 -16.77 10.08 16.86
CA LEU A 13 -15.46 9.44 16.94
C LEU A 13 -14.63 10.19 17.96
N VAL A 14 -14.46 9.60 19.14
CA VAL A 14 -13.49 10.04 20.13
C VAL A 14 -12.14 9.57 19.65
N TRP A 15 -11.36 10.48 19.07
CA TRP A 15 -9.91 10.33 18.99
C TRP A 15 -9.37 10.28 20.42
N ALA A 16 -8.91 9.10 20.84
CA ALA A 16 -8.11 8.98 22.05
C ALA A 16 -6.76 9.64 21.79
N GLY A 17 -6.68 10.94 22.08
CA GLY A 17 -5.41 11.63 22.22
C GLY A 17 -4.63 10.97 23.36
N LEU A 18 -3.56 10.26 22.99
CA LEU A 18 -2.47 9.94 23.91
C LEU A 18 -1.84 11.27 24.34
N GLY A 19 -2.36 11.82 25.43
CA GLY A 19 -1.75 12.93 26.13
C GLY A 19 -0.42 12.47 26.70
N CYS A 20 0.67 13.05 26.20
CA CYS A 20 1.93 13.10 26.94
C CYS A 20 1.67 13.88 28.23
N GLY A 21 1.53 13.16 29.33
CA GLY A 21 1.52 13.75 30.66
C GLY A 21 2.91 14.28 30.99
N ASP A 22 3.03 15.60 31.08
CA ASP A 22 4.06 16.28 31.84
C ASP A 22 3.87 15.93 33.33
N ASP A 23 4.69 15.05 33.86
CA ASP A 23 4.96 14.96 35.30
C ASP A 23 6.47 14.92 35.52
N GLY A 24 6.98 16.04 36.04
CA GLY A 24 8.38 16.23 36.38
C GLY A 24 8.84 15.36 37.53
N GLY A 25 10.10 14.93 37.43
CA GLY A 25 10.80 14.21 38.50
C GLY A 25 12.27 14.03 38.15
N GLY A 26 13.04 15.12 38.18
CA GLY A 26 14.48 15.08 37.97
C GLY A 26 15.18 14.26 39.04
N GLN A 27 15.90 13.22 38.61
CA GLN A 27 17.05 12.68 39.32
C GLN A 27 18.24 12.64 38.35
N ALA A 28 19.24 13.47 38.66
CA ALA A 28 20.50 13.53 37.97
C ALA A 28 21.26 12.21 38.16
N TRP A 29 21.65 11.58 37.05
CA TRP A 29 22.60 10.49 37.04
C TRP A 29 24.01 11.09 36.91
N GLU A 30 24.79 11.00 37.98
CA GLU A 30 26.22 11.29 37.96
C GLU A 30 26.96 10.13 37.27
N PRO A 31 27.85 10.40 36.29
CA PRO A 31 28.70 9.35 35.74
C PRO A 31 29.87 9.07 36.69
N THR A 32 29.89 7.88 37.28
CA THR A 32 31.04 7.34 38.00
C THR A 32 32.17 7.02 37.01
N THR A 33 33.25 7.77 37.11
CA THR A 33 34.56 7.45 36.53
C THR A 33 35.18 6.25 37.24
N GLY A 34 35.47 5.18 36.51
CA GLY A 34 36.28 4.03 36.95
C GLY A 34 37.40 3.75 35.95
N PRO A 35 38.63 3.41 36.39
CA PRO A 35 39.84 3.56 35.60
C PRO A 35 40.24 2.33 34.79
N ASP A 36 40.90 2.63 33.66
CA ASP A 36 41.99 1.92 32.97
C ASP A 36 42.22 0.43 33.30
N SER A 37 41.97 -0.41 32.30
CA SER A 37 42.76 -1.61 32.07
C SER A 37 43.09 -1.77 30.58
N VAL A 38 44.37 -1.54 30.31
CA VAL A 38 45.00 -1.62 28.99
C VAL A 38 45.21 -3.09 28.66
N GLY A 39 44.40 -3.63 27.74
CA GLY A 39 44.54 -4.97 27.18
C GLY A 39 44.83 -4.89 25.69
N SER A 40 46.12 -4.85 25.35
CA SER A 40 46.63 -4.96 23.98
C SER A 40 46.38 -6.37 23.43
N MET A 41 45.46 -6.50 22.48
CA MET A 41 45.39 -7.64 21.57
C MET A 41 45.44 -7.11 20.14
N THR A 42 46.64 -7.18 19.56
CA THR A 42 46.86 -7.09 18.13
C THR A 42 46.64 -8.47 17.54
N ASP A 43 45.47 -8.68 16.94
CA ASP A 43 45.28 -9.72 15.92
C ASP A 43 44.65 -9.06 14.69
N THR A 44 45.54 -8.73 13.76
CA THR A 44 45.25 -8.40 12.36
C THR A 44 44.70 -9.65 11.67
N ALA A 45 43.38 -9.76 11.57
CA ALA A 45 42.71 -10.61 10.59
C ALA A 45 42.27 -9.71 9.42
N ASP A 46 43.05 -9.81 8.35
CA ASP A 46 42.87 -9.20 7.05
C ASP A 46 41.80 -10.00 6.30
N THR A 47 40.53 -9.63 6.45
CA THR A 47 39.46 -10.01 5.55
C THR A 47 38.84 -8.73 5.03
N ALA A 48 39.35 -8.26 3.89
CA ALA A 48 38.65 -7.31 3.06
C ALA A 48 37.35 -7.99 2.60
N ASP A 49 36.29 -7.82 3.38
CA ASP A 49 34.94 -7.97 2.85
C ASP A 49 34.81 -6.90 1.76
N GLU A 50 34.81 -7.36 0.52
CA GLU A 50 34.33 -6.59 -0.62
C GLU A 50 32.87 -6.26 -0.30
N VAL A 51 32.64 -5.08 0.29
CA VAL A 51 31.32 -4.48 0.35
C VAL A 51 30.94 -4.26 -1.11
N GLU A 52 30.23 -5.24 -1.68
CA GLU A 52 29.53 -5.06 -2.94
C GLU A 52 28.60 -3.88 -2.71
N THR A 53 29.01 -2.73 -3.23
CA THR A 53 28.15 -1.57 -3.31
C THR A 53 27.08 -1.98 -4.30
N GLU A 54 25.94 -2.43 -3.78
CA GLU A 54 24.74 -2.65 -4.58
C GLU A 54 24.51 -1.35 -5.35
N GLY A 55 24.82 -1.39 -6.65
CA GLY A 55 24.67 -0.26 -7.54
C GLY A 55 23.21 0.18 -7.56
N VAL A 56 22.98 1.49 -7.74
CA VAL A 56 21.63 2.07 -7.73
C VAL A 56 20.80 1.59 -8.94
N CYS A 57 21.47 1.15 -10.00
CA CYS A 57 20.88 0.65 -11.24
C CYS A 57 21.84 -0.31 -11.97
N MET A 58 21.35 -1.09 -12.93
CA MET A 58 22.23 -1.96 -13.72
C MET A 58 22.99 -1.13 -14.78
N PRO A 59 24.33 -1.25 -14.90
CA PRO A 59 25.11 -0.55 -15.93
C PRO A 59 24.50 -0.63 -17.33
N GLY A 60 24.18 0.53 -17.91
CA GLY A 60 23.59 0.65 -19.24
C GLY A 60 22.07 0.42 -19.33
N GLU A 61 21.38 0.12 -18.22
CA GLU A 61 19.92 0.10 -18.14
C GLU A 61 19.33 1.43 -18.64
N THR A 62 18.30 1.37 -19.47
CA THR A 62 17.53 2.53 -19.90
C THR A 62 16.17 2.54 -19.22
N GLN A 63 15.72 3.72 -18.81
CA GLN A 63 14.38 3.92 -18.26
C GLN A 63 13.71 5.10 -18.97
N PRO A 64 12.39 5.03 -19.23
CA PRO A 64 11.66 6.21 -19.67
C PRO A 64 11.74 7.28 -18.58
N CYS A 65 11.89 8.52 -18.99
CA CYS A 65 11.88 9.67 -18.10
C CYS A 65 11.04 10.77 -18.71
N LEU A 66 10.47 11.61 -17.84
CA LEU A 66 9.80 12.80 -18.29
C LEU A 66 10.84 13.86 -18.63
N CYS A 67 10.71 14.46 -19.80
CA CYS A 67 11.57 15.56 -20.21
C CYS A 67 11.35 16.81 -19.36
N PRO A 68 12.33 17.74 -19.29
CA PRO A 68 12.16 18.99 -18.54
C PRO A 68 10.98 19.86 -18.99
N ASP A 69 10.43 19.61 -20.18
CA ASP A 69 9.20 20.26 -20.67
C ASP A 69 7.93 19.72 -19.99
N GLY A 70 8.03 18.59 -19.31
CA GLY A 70 6.93 17.88 -18.66
C GLY A 70 5.92 17.27 -19.63
N LEU A 71 6.19 17.28 -20.94
CA LEU A 71 5.26 16.90 -21.99
C LEU A 71 5.80 15.81 -22.91
N SER A 72 7.11 15.62 -22.93
CA SER A 72 7.77 14.62 -23.76
C SER A 72 8.33 13.50 -22.90
N LEU A 73 8.32 12.27 -23.43
CA LEU A 73 9.06 11.16 -22.86
C LEU A 73 10.46 11.13 -23.49
N GLY A 74 11.49 11.09 -22.66
CA GLY A 74 12.86 10.80 -23.05
C GLY A 74 13.32 9.46 -22.47
N GLU A 75 14.59 9.16 -22.65
CA GLU A 75 15.24 8.01 -22.02
C GLU A 75 16.38 8.49 -21.12
N ARG A 76 16.53 7.89 -19.94
CA ARG A 76 17.72 8.08 -19.11
C ARG A 76 18.46 6.76 -19.02
N ARG A 77 19.78 6.83 -19.03
CA ARG A 77 20.65 5.64 -18.99
C ARG A 77 21.40 5.57 -17.66
N CYS A 78 21.49 4.38 -17.08
CA CYS A 78 22.32 4.11 -15.92
C CYS A 78 23.81 4.23 -16.30
N ALA A 79 24.58 4.92 -15.47
CA ALA A 79 26.03 5.01 -15.62
C ALA A 79 26.68 3.62 -15.60
N ASP A 80 27.77 3.44 -16.36
CA ASP A 80 28.46 2.14 -16.48
C ASP A 80 29.04 1.64 -15.15
N ASP A 81 29.25 2.53 -14.18
CA ASP A 81 29.72 2.23 -12.83
C ASP A 81 28.58 2.01 -11.82
N ALA A 82 27.33 1.92 -12.29
CA ALA A 82 26.13 1.75 -11.48
C ALA A 82 25.89 2.86 -10.42
N SER A 83 26.55 4.02 -10.59
CA SER A 83 26.45 5.13 -9.62
C SER A 83 25.10 5.88 -9.67
N GLY A 84 24.32 5.70 -10.74
CA GLY A 84 22.98 6.28 -10.90
C GLY A 84 22.61 6.54 -12.36
N PHE A 85 21.40 7.06 -12.60
CA PHE A 85 20.94 7.45 -13.93
C PHE A 85 21.47 8.84 -14.33
N PHE A 86 21.87 8.99 -15.58
CA PHE A 86 22.13 10.29 -16.19
C PHE A 86 20.83 11.13 -16.28
N PRO A 87 20.94 12.46 -16.47
CA PRO A 87 19.78 13.29 -16.81
C PRO A 87 19.01 12.72 -18.00
N CYS A 88 17.70 13.00 -18.05
CA CYS A 88 16.85 12.54 -19.14
C CYS A 88 17.39 13.02 -20.49
N GLU A 89 17.77 12.08 -21.36
CA GLU A 89 18.10 12.35 -22.75
C GLU A 89 16.78 12.49 -23.51
N CYS A 90 16.36 13.73 -23.58
CA CYS A 90 15.27 14.14 -24.45
C CYS A 90 15.86 14.32 -25.84
N SER A 91 15.44 13.49 -26.78
CA SER A 91 15.76 13.66 -28.20
C SER A 91 15.34 15.08 -28.60
N ALA A 92 16.29 16.01 -28.55
CA ALA A 92 16.13 17.28 -29.22
C ALA A 92 16.04 16.90 -30.69
N ASP A 93 14.89 17.13 -31.26
CA ASP A 93 14.53 16.69 -32.60
C ASP A 93 15.53 17.28 -33.61
N ASP A 94 16.58 16.52 -33.94
CA ASP A 94 17.61 16.91 -34.90
C ASP A 94 17.07 16.93 -36.35
N GLY A 95 15.80 16.54 -36.54
CA GLY A 95 15.01 16.96 -37.69
C GLY A 95 15.14 16.11 -38.96
N GLU A 96 15.45 14.81 -38.88
CA GLU A 96 15.47 13.97 -40.11
C GLU A 96 14.56 12.73 -40.12
N ASP A 97 13.87 12.35 -39.03
CA ASP A 97 12.82 11.33 -39.10
C ASP A 97 11.47 11.65 -38.43
N GLY A 98 11.19 12.94 -38.15
CA GLY A 98 9.84 13.52 -38.23
C GLY A 98 8.72 12.93 -37.36
N SER A 99 9.02 12.00 -36.45
CA SER A 99 8.11 11.60 -35.39
C SER A 99 8.44 12.42 -34.16
N THR A 100 8.09 13.71 -34.18
CA THR A 100 7.93 14.49 -32.96
C THR A 100 7.05 13.66 -32.05
N GLY A 101 7.59 13.09 -30.97
CA GLY A 101 6.77 12.40 -29.99
C GLY A 101 5.59 13.31 -29.67
N ASP A 102 4.38 12.84 -29.97
CA ASP A 102 3.20 13.71 -29.86
C ASP A 102 3.19 14.28 -28.45
N PRO A 103 3.06 15.62 -28.29
CA PRO A 103 3.09 16.22 -26.96
C PRO A 103 2.03 15.56 -26.12
N MET A 104 2.39 15.18 -24.89
CA MET A 104 1.46 14.52 -23.98
C MET A 104 0.16 15.31 -23.92
N PRO A 105 -1.00 14.67 -24.10
CA PRO A 105 -2.27 15.37 -24.04
C PRO A 105 -2.40 16.04 -22.67
N PRO A 106 -2.95 17.27 -22.60
CA PRO A 106 -3.17 17.91 -21.32
C PRO A 106 -4.10 17.05 -20.47
N LEU A 107 -3.76 16.92 -19.19
CA LEU A 107 -4.64 16.28 -18.22
C LEU A 107 -6.00 17.01 -18.16
N PRO A 108 -7.08 16.30 -17.82
CA PRO A 108 -8.36 16.93 -17.59
C PRO A 108 -8.27 17.91 -16.42
N ALA A 109 -9.09 18.97 -16.45
CA ALA A 109 -9.13 19.97 -15.37
C ALA A 109 -9.79 19.43 -14.08
N GLU A 110 -10.52 18.33 -14.19
CA GLU A 110 -11.24 17.69 -13.09
C GLU A 110 -11.28 16.18 -13.30
N VAL A 111 -11.45 15.45 -12.21
CA VAL A 111 -11.71 14.01 -12.21
C VAL A 111 -13.06 13.76 -11.56
N CYS A 112 -13.88 12.92 -12.18
CA CYS A 112 -15.25 12.69 -11.76
C CYS A 112 -15.46 11.29 -11.19
N TYR A 113 -16.25 11.23 -10.14
CA TYR A 113 -16.61 10.03 -9.40
C TYR A 113 -18.11 9.76 -9.50
N LEU A 114 -18.52 8.54 -9.14
CA LEU A 114 -19.92 8.11 -9.11
C LEU A 114 -20.83 9.14 -8.43
N GLY A 115 -20.38 9.74 -7.33
CA GLY A 115 -21.19 10.62 -6.50
C GLY A 115 -22.28 9.86 -5.74
N VAL A 116 -23.01 10.58 -4.88
CA VAL A 116 -24.05 9.98 -4.04
C VAL A 116 -25.18 9.33 -4.85
N ASP A 117 -25.45 9.85 -6.04
CA ASP A 117 -26.52 9.40 -6.94
C ASP A 117 -26.04 8.43 -8.04
N ARG A 118 -24.76 8.06 -8.05
CA ARG A 118 -24.12 7.20 -9.07
C ARG A 118 -24.19 7.76 -10.49
N SER A 119 -24.32 9.08 -10.64
CA SER A 119 -24.38 9.73 -11.95
C SER A 119 -23.02 9.89 -12.63
N GLY A 120 -21.92 9.77 -11.89
CA GLY A 120 -20.58 10.02 -12.43
C GLY A 120 -20.26 11.52 -12.58
N THR A 121 -21.04 12.42 -11.96
CA THR A 121 -20.87 13.87 -12.14
C THR A 121 -20.36 14.60 -10.89
N THR A 122 -19.88 13.87 -9.87
CA THR A 122 -19.24 14.51 -8.71
C THR A 122 -17.77 14.66 -9.02
N CYS A 123 -17.33 15.86 -9.37
CA CYS A 123 -15.97 16.10 -9.84
C CYS A 123 -15.14 16.89 -8.83
N LEU A 124 -13.86 16.56 -8.76
CA LEU A 124 -12.85 17.26 -7.97
C LEU A 124 -11.86 17.95 -8.92
N PRO A 125 -11.41 19.18 -8.60
CA PRO A 125 -10.41 19.86 -9.42
C PRO A 125 -9.09 19.08 -9.38
N LEU A 126 -8.49 18.92 -10.55
CA LEU A 126 -7.18 18.30 -10.70
C LEU A 126 -6.12 19.38 -10.91
N VAL A 127 -5.04 19.31 -10.13
CA VAL A 127 -3.87 20.18 -10.26
C VAL A 127 -2.78 19.40 -10.97
N ALA A 128 -2.37 19.86 -12.15
CA ALA A 128 -1.33 19.22 -12.93
C ALA A 128 0.08 19.60 -12.43
N PHE A 129 0.95 18.60 -12.34
CA PHE A 129 2.35 18.67 -11.93
C PHE A 129 3.22 17.97 -12.98
N TYR A 130 3.37 18.61 -14.15
CA TYR A 130 4.11 18.01 -15.26
C TYR A 130 5.62 17.96 -15.03
N SER A 131 6.24 18.95 -14.36
CA SER A 131 7.70 18.95 -14.19
C SER A 131 8.12 18.48 -12.80
N ASP A 132 7.46 19.01 -11.77
CA ASP A 132 7.89 18.83 -10.39
C ASP A 132 6.66 18.61 -9.50
N LEU A 133 6.66 17.47 -8.81
CA LEU A 133 5.73 17.23 -7.72
C LEU A 133 6.10 18.10 -6.50
N PRO A 134 5.12 18.47 -5.66
CA PRO A 134 5.40 19.24 -4.46
C PRO A 134 6.25 18.44 -3.47
N ALA A 135 6.97 19.13 -2.58
CA ALA A 135 7.75 18.48 -1.54
C ALA A 135 6.87 17.53 -0.69
N GLY A 136 7.38 16.33 -0.40
CA GLY A 136 6.65 15.25 0.27
C GLY A 136 5.87 14.31 -0.67
N TYR A 137 5.98 14.52 -1.98
CA TYR A 137 5.41 13.70 -3.05
C TYR A 137 6.48 13.11 -3.96
N GLU A 138 7.64 12.80 -3.40
CA GLU A 138 8.73 12.12 -4.08
C GLU A 138 8.41 10.62 -4.20
N TYR A 139 7.59 10.24 -5.19
CA TYR A 139 7.32 8.83 -5.50
C TYR A 139 8.60 8.09 -5.90
N PRO A 140 8.74 6.79 -5.56
CA PRO A 140 9.86 6.01 -6.03
C PRO A 140 9.87 5.90 -7.56
N PRO A 141 11.03 5.63 -8.17
CA PRO A 141 11.07 5.18 -9.55
C PRO A 141 10.20 3.92 -9.74
N PRO A 142 9.59 3.70 -10.91
CA PRO A 142 8.76 2.53 -11.14
C PRO A 142 9.49 1.21 -10.85
N MET A 143 8.87 0.30 -10.10
CA MET A 143 9.48 -0.98 -9.73
C MET A 143 9.71 -1.82 -10.99
N LEU A 144 10.98 -2.15 -11.30
CA LEU A 144 11.35 -2.93 -12.49
C LEU A 144 10.78 -2.38 -13.82
N GLY A 145 10.50 -1.07 -13.88
CA GLY A 145 9.89 -0.44 -15.05
C GLY A 145 8.39 -0.71 -15.20
N ASP A 146 7.70 -1.19 -14.16
CA ASP A 146 6.25 -1.38 -14.17
C ASP A 146 5.52 -0.04 -14.31
N GLY A 147 4.71 0.08 -15.36
CA GLY A 147 3.89 1.26 -15.61
C GLY A 147 2.87 1.55 -14.50
N GLN A 148 2.59 0.60 -13.60
CA GLN A 148 1.67 0.75 -12.48
C GLN A 148 2.27 1.52 -11.29
N ASP A 149 3.60 1.67 -11.22
CA ASP A 149 4.28 2.42 -10.15
C ASP A 149 4.81 3.78 -10.61
N ARG A 150 4.27 4.30 -11.72
CA ARG A 150 4.70 5.61 -12.23
C ARG A 150 4.18 6.75 -11.36
N PRO A 151 4.93 7.85 -11.21
CA PRO A 151 4.46 9.02 -10.49
C PRO A 151 3.22 9.63 -11.19
N PRO A 152 2.27 10.20 -10.42
CA PRO A 152 1.14 10.92 -11.00
C PRO A 152 1.60 12.24 -11.62
N LEU A 153 0.92 12.61 -12.71
CA LEU A 153 1.06 13.89 -13.41
C LEU A 153 0.05 14.92 -12.92
N GLY A 154 -0.99 14.49 -12.21
CA GLY A 154 -1.99 15.36 -11.61
C GLY A 154 -2.43 14.85 -10.24
N LEU A 155 -2.85 15.74 -9.36
CA LEU A 155 -3.34 15.42 -8.03
C LEU A 155 -4.58 16.25 -7.68
N VAL A 156 -5.46 15.70 -6.85
CA VAL A 156 -6.64 16.41 -6.33
C VAL A 156 -6.25 17.26 -5.10
N ASP A 157 -6.73 18.51 -5.02
CA ASP A 157 -6.68 19.30 -3.78
C ASP A 157 -7.69 18.79 -2.75
N VAL A 158 -7.22 18.09 -1.73
CA VAL A 158 -8.10 17.60 -0.66
C VAL A 158 -8.63 18.76 0.19
N GLN A 159 -7.90 19.88 0.27
CA GLN A 159 -8.32 21.05 1.06
C GLN A 159 -9.26 21.99 0.30
N ALA A 160 -9.29 21.96 -1.04
CA ALA A 160 -10.19 22.79 -1.83
C ALA A 160 -11.64 22.27 -1.86
N ALA A 161 -11.87 21.02 -1.45
CA ALA A 161 -13.18 20.39 -1.41
C ALA A 161 -13.68 20.19 0.03
N SER A 162 -14.99 19.98 0.20
CA SER A 162 -15.53 19.58 1.49
C SER A 162 -15.16 18.13 1.77
N GLY A 163 -14.61 17.84 2.96
CA GLY A 163 -14.38 16.45 3.40
C GLY A 163 -15.65 15.59 3.34
N SER A 164 -16.83 16.20 3.56
CA SER A 164 -18.13 15.52 3.47
C SER A 164 -18.68 15.35 2.06
N LEU A 165 -17.91 15.70 1.02
CA LEU A 165 -18.30 15.46 -0.36
C LEU A 165 -18.37 13.95 -0.62
N GLY A 166 -19.55 13.44 -0.97
CA GLY A 166 -19.73 12.02 -1.29
C GLY A 166 -19.20 11.69 -2.68
N LEU A 167 -18.07 10.97 -2.75
CA LEU A 167 -17.47 10.49 -4.00
C LEU A 167 -18.17 9.23 -4.52
N ALA A 168 -18.82 8.50 -3.62
CA ALA A 168 -19.75 7.41 -3.91
C ALA A 168 -20.95 7.48 -2.95
N PRO A 169 -22.03 6.71 -3.16
CA PRO A 169 -23.19 6.66 -2.27
C PRO A 169 -22.87 6.50 -0.78
N ASN A 170 -21.81 5.78 -0.44
CA ASN A 170 -21.45 5.49 0.95
C ASN A 170 -20.03 5.91 1.33
N PHE A 171 -19.32 6.68 0.50
CA PHE A 171 -17.95 7.10 0.78
C PHE A 171 -17.80 8.60 0.56
N GLN A 172 -17.31 9.30 1.58
CA GLN A 172 -16.96 10.71 1.53
C GLN A 172 -15.45 10.90 1.27
N LEU A 173 -15.08 12.10 0.84
CA LEU A 173 -13.68 12.46 0.58
C LEU A 173 -12.81 12.27 1.83
N ASP A 174 -13.23 12.70 3.01
CA ASP A 174 -12.45 12.58 4.25
C ASP A 174 -12.32 11.15 4.81
N GLU A 175 -13.12 10.22 4.30
CA GLU A 175 -12.94 8.78 4.56
C GLU A 175 -11.80 8.20 3.72
N LEU A 176 -11.50 8.79 2.56
CA LEU A 176 -10.57 8.25 1.56
C LEU A 176 -9.25 9.02 1.48
N ALA A 177 -9.27 10.33 1.71
CA ALA A 177 -8.08 11.18 1.73
C ALA A 177 -8.26 12.30 2.76
N GLN A 178 -7.28 12.45 3.64
CA GLN A 178 -7.30 13.44 4.70
C GLN A 178 -6.15 14.43 4.53
N PRO A 179 -6.35 15.74 4.78
CA PRO A 179 -5.27 16.72 4.70
C PRO A 179 -4.06 16.41 5.58
N ALA A 180 -4.24 15.66 6.66
CA ALA A 180 -3.16 15.23 7.55
C ALA A 180 -2.22 14.20 6.90
N ASN A 181 -2.70 13.47 5.89
CA ASN A 181 -1.94 12.47 5.14
C ASN A 181 -1.36 13.04 3.83
N GLY A 182 -1.62 14.32 3.56
CA GLY A 182 -1.25 15.00 2.32
C GLY A 182 -2.30 16.04 1.93
N GLN A 183 -1.86 17.24 1.54
CA GLN A 183 -2.75 18.25 0.95
C GLN A 183 -3.34 17.79 -0.39
N TRP A 184 -2.55 17.06 -1.16
CA TRP A 184 -2.89 16.55 -2.48
C TRP A 184 -3.08 15.04 -2.41
N ALA A 185 -3.96 14.48 -3.25
CA ALA A 185 -4.18 13.04 -3.29
C ALA A 185 -4.34 12.50 -4.70
N VAL A 186 -3.94 11.25 -4.88
CA VAL A 186 -4.44 10.38 -5.96
C VAL A 186 -5.62 9.61 -5.39
N LEU A 187 -6.76 9.70 -6.06
CA LEU A 187 -7.96 8.93 -5.70
C LEU A 187 -8.55 8.39 -6.99
N GLN A 188 -8.31 7.11 -7.28
CA GLN A 188 -8.68 6.56 -8.59
C GLN A 188 -10.19 6.30 -8.67
N PRO A 189 -10.90 6.81 -9.69
CA PRO A 189 -12.35 6.63 -9.83
C PRO A 189 -12.77 5.16 -9.80
N HIS A 190 -12.03 4.30 -10.51
CA HIS A 190 -12.32 2.87 -10.54
C HIS A 190 -12.19 2.24 -9.13
N ALA A 191 -11.20 2.67 -8.34
CA ALA A 191 -10.97 2.11 -7.02
C ALA A 191 -12.09 2.52 -6.04
N VAL A 192 -12.57 3.76 -6.13
CA VAL A 192 -13.74 4.25 -5.38
C VAL A 192 -15.02 3.51 -5.80
N GLU A 193 -15.17 3.19 -7.09
CA GLU A 193 -16.28 2.37 -7.59
C GLU A 193 -16.24 0.94 -7.04
N SER A 194 -15.07 0.28 -7.05
CA SER A 194 -14.87 -1.05 -6.45
C SER A 194 -15.18 -1.05 -4.95
N LEU A 195 -14.71 -0.05 -4.19
CA LEU A 195 -15.08 0.11 -2.77
C LEU A 195 -16.60 0.18 -2.57
N GLN A 196 -17.28 0.92 -3.43
CA GLN A 196 -18.73 1.04 -3.40
C GLN A 196 -19.43 -0.29 -3.75
N ALA A 197 -18.94 -1.03 -4.73
CA ALA A 197 -19.45 -2.35 -5.08
C ALA A 197 -19.27 -3.34 -3.91
N MET A 198 -18.09 -3.35 -3.27
CA MET A 198 -17.84 -4.12 -2.06
C MET A 198 -18.81 -3.74 -0.94
N ARG A 199 -19.03 -2.44 -0.69
CA ARG A 199 -19.94 -1.96 0.37
C ARG A 199 -21.40 -2.31 0.11
N ASP A 200 -21.84 -2.32 -1.15
CA ASP A 200 -23.19 -2.76 -1.53
C ASP A 200 -23.43 -4.23 -1.17
N GLN A 201 -22.40 -5.07 -1.22
CA GLN A 201 -22.48 -6.51 -0.93
C GLN A 201 -22.20 -6.84 0.54
N ALA A 202 -21.16 -6.25 1.13
CA ALA A 202 -20.68 -6.52 2.48
C ALA A 202 -21.51 -5.83 3.58
N GLY A 203 -22.24 -4.77 3.24
CA GLY A 203 -22.78 -3.83 4.20
C GLY A 203 -21.72 -2.81 4.66
N ALA A 204 -21.89 -2.22 5.83
CA ALA A 204 -21.01 -1.14 6.29
C ALA A 204 -19.53 -1.57 6.37
N ILE A 205 -18.66 -0.75 5.79
CA ILE A 205 -17.20 -0.87 5.81
C ILE A 205 -16.66 0.46 6.35
N THR A 206 -15.67 0.40 7.24
CA THR A 206 -14.88 1.55 7.66
C THR A 206 -13.57 1.53 6.89
N VAL A 207 -13.18 2.66 6.30
CA VAL A 207 -11.83 2.85 5.76
C VAL A 207 -10.94 3.30 6.92
N VAL A 208 -9.97 2.44 7.27
CA VAL A 208 -8.99 2.72 8.33
C VAL A 208 -7.90 3.63 7.78
N THR A 209 -7.40 3.29 6.60
CA THR A 209 -6.38 4.04 5.86
C THR A 209 -6.79 4.08 4.39
N GLY A 210 -6.82 5.28 3.82
CA GLY A 210 -7.01 5.50 2.38
C GLY A 210 -5.70 6.00 1.75
N TYR A 211 -5.75 7.13 1.08
CA TYR A 211 -4.57 7.75 0.49
C TYR A 211 -3.54 8.21 1.54
N LEU A 212 -2.26 7.98 1.24
CA LEU A 212 -1.10 8.52 1.93
C LEU A 212 -0.16 9.17 0.92
N SER A 213 0.29 10.41 1.14
CA SER A 213 1.40 10.95 0.34
C SER A 213 2.66 10.11 0.58
N PRO A 214 3.64 10.10 -0.34
CA PRO A 214 4.92 9.41 -0.13
C PRO A 214 5.58 9.72 1.21
N SER A 215 5.63 10.99 1.62
CA SER A 215 6.16 11.36 2.94
C SER A 215 5.31 10.86 4.11
N ALA A 216 3.98 10.86 3.97
CA ALA A 216 3.08 10.37 5.03
C ALA A 216 3.17 8.84 5.17
N ASN A 217 3.26 8.13 4.06
CA ASN A 217 3.48 6.69 4.01
C ASN A 217 4.82 6.32 4.67
N ALA A 218 5.90 6.99 4.30
CA ALA A 218 7.21 6.79 4.93
C ALA A 218 7.19 7.11 6.44
N ALA A 219 6.47 8.15 6.86
CA ALA A 219 6.33 8.50 8.27
C ALA A 219 5.51 7.46 9.06
N ALA A 220 4.57 6.77 8.42
CA ALA A 220 3.83 5.65 8.99
C ALA A 220 4.65 4.34 9.00
N GLY A 221 5.82 4.32 8.34
CA GLY A 221 6.65 3.12 8.19
C GLY A 221 6.14 2.14 7.13
N GLY A 222 5.31 2.61 6.19
CA GLY A 222 4.78 1.80 5.09
C GLY A 222 5.85 1.46 4.04
N ASP A 223 5.57 0.44 3.22
CA ASP A 223 6.44 0.04 2.11
C ASP A 223 6.60 1.15 1.07
N LEU A 224 7.77 1.22 0.43
CA LEU A 224 8.09 2.23 -0.58
C LEU A 224 7.10 2.22 -1.76
N TYR A 225 6.58 1.06 -2.11
CA TYR A 225 5.62 0.83 -3.20
C TYR A 225 4.19 0.55 -2.69
N ALA A 226 3.87 0.95 -1.45
CA ALA A 226 2.54 0.80 -0.90
C ALA A 226 1.49 1.51 -1.78
N ARG A 227 0.46 0.77 -2.19
CA ARG A 227 -0.58 1.20 -3.13
C ARG A 227 -1.51 2.29 -2.59
N HIS A 228 -1.45 2.54 -1.28
CA HIS A 228 -1.99 3.77 -0.67
C HIS A 228 -1.48 5.05 -1.34
N GLN A 229 -0.24 5.07 -1.82
CA GLN A 229 0.34 6.22 -2.51
C GLN A 229 -0.23 6.42 -3.92
N TRP A 230 -0.67 5.35 -4.59
CA TRP A 230 -1.25 5.42 -5.94
C TRP A 230 -2.79 5.54 -5.92
N GLY A 231 -3.40 5.62 -4.74
CA GLY A 231 -4.84 5.88 -4.60
C GLY A 231 -5.73 4.70 -4.94
N ASP A 232 -5.17 3.49 -4.98
CA ASP A 232 -5.86 2.21 -5.24
C ASP A 232 -5.63 1.14 -4.16
N GLY A 233 -4.86 1.44 -3.09
CA GLY A 233 -4.76 0.63 -1.88
C GLY A 233 -5.58 1.17 -0.70
N PHE A 234 -6.26 0.28 0.04
CA PHE A 234 -7.09 0.64 1.19
C PHE A 234 -7.04 -0.38 2.33
N ASP A 235 -6.99 0.13 3.56
CA ASP A 235 -7.19 -0.66 4.78
C ASP A 235 -8.65 -0.59 5.18
N LEU A 236 -9.32 -1.73 5.21
CA LEU A 236 -10.77 -1.85 5.35
C LEU A 236 -11.13 -2.67 6.58
N GLN A 237 -12.05 -2.14 7.38
CA GLN A 237 -12.61 -2.86 8.51
C GLN A 237 -14.10 -3.13 8.28
N PRO A 238 -14.50 -4.41 8.07
CA PRO A 238 -15.91 -4.75 7.91
C PRO A 238 -16.66 -4.57 9.23
N GLN A 239 -17.87 -3.99 9.16
CA GLN A 239 -18.73 -3.78 10.34
C GLN A 239 -19.91 -4.76 10.39
N ALA A 240 -20.31 -5.30 9.23
CA ALA A 240 -21.48 -6.17 9.09
C ALA A 240 -21.14 -7.60 8.60
N THR A 241 -19.88 -7.87 8.28
CA THR A 241 -19.39 -9.15 7.76
C THR A 241 -18.02 -9.49 8.36
N THR A 242 -17.41 -10.61 7.96
CA THR A 242 -16.06 -11.00 8.40
C THR A 242 -14.99 -10.48 7.44
N ILE A 243 -13.74 -10.36 7.93
CA ILE A 243 -12.57 -10.01 7.11
C ILE A 243 -12.43 -10.96 5.91
N GLY A 244 -12.61 -12.28 6.13
CA GLY A 244 -12.51 -13.26 5.04
C GLY A 244 -13.59 -13.10 3.95
N VAL A 245 -14.81 -12.65 4.30
CA VAL A 245 -15.83 -12.33 3.29
C VAL A 245 -15.47 -11.07 2.52
N LEU A 246 -15.01 -10.03 3.21
CA LEU A 246 -14.58 -8.79 2.56
C LEU A 246 -13.36 -9.02 1.65
N ALA A 247 -12.42 -9.90 2.04
CA ALA A 247 -11.28 -10.30 1.23
C ALA A 247 -11.70 -10.96 -0.10
N GLY A 248 -12.72 -11.83 -0.06
CA GLY A 248 -13.29 -12.41 -1.27
C GLY A 248 -13.92 -11.36 -2.18
N LEU A 249 -14.62 -10.38 -1.61
CA LEU A 249 -15.20 -9.27 -2.38
C LEU A 249 -14.13 -8.37 -3.01
N CYS A 250 -13.03 -8.10 -2.30
CA CYS A 250 -11.88 -7.39 -2.88
C CYS A 250 -11.35 -8.12 -4.10
N ALA A 251 -11.17 -9.44 -4.03
CA ALA A 251 -10.73 -10.26 -5.15
C ALA A 251 -11.74 -10.29 -6.32
N ASP A 252 -13.05 -10.30 -6.02
CA ASP A 252 -14.11 -10.24 -7.04
C ASP A 252 -14.09 -8.91 -7.82
N GLU A 253 -13.64 -7.82 -7.18
CA GLU A 253 -13.41 -6.52 -7.82
C GLU A 253 -12.03 -6.42 -8.50
N GLY A 254 -11.32 -7.55 -8.66
CA GLY A 254 -10.00 -7.62 -9.28
C GLY A 254 -8.85 -7.26 -8.35
N GLY A 255 -9.12 -7.05 -7.06
CA GLY A 255 -8.12 -6.68 -6.08
C GLY A 255 -7.31 -7.83 -5.52
N MET A 256 -6.16 -7.46 -4.96
CA MET A 256 -5.29 -8.30 -4.16
C MET A 256 -5.57 -8.02 -2.68
N ALA A 257 -5.89 -9.06 -1.92
CA ALA A 257 -6.27 -8.94 -0.52
C ALA A 257 -5.20 -9.52 0.41
N VAL A 258 -4.92 -8.84 1.53
CA VAL A 258 -4.12 -9.35 2.65
C VAL A 258 -4.91 -9.18 3.95
N GLU A 259 -5.14 -10.29 4.66
CA GLU A 259 -5.95 -10.31 5.87
C GLU A 259 -5.11 -10.07 7.14
N PHE A 260 -5.37 -8.99 7.88
CA PHE A 260 -4.76 -8.73 9.19
C PHE A 260 -5.74 -9.03 10.34
N GLU A 261 -5.25 -9.10 11.58
CA GLU A 261 -6.10 -9.30 12.75
C GLU A 261 -7.13 -8.17 12.94
N THR A 262 -6.80 -6.94 12.52
CA THR A 262 -7.60 -5.74 12.79
C THR A 262 -8.33 -5.18 11.57
N HIS A 263 -7.85 -5.47 10.36
CA HIS A 263 -8.35 -4.93 9.10
C HIS A 263 -8.00 -5.86 7.93
N LEU A 264 -8.46 -5.50 6.73
CA LEU A 264 -8.11 -6.09 5.45
C LEU A 264 -7.36 -5.02 4.65
N HIS A 265 -6.17 -5.34 4.13
CA HIS A 265 -5.59 -4.55 3.05
C HIS A 265 -6.17 -5.02 1.72
N CYS A 266 -6.68 -4.10 0.92
CA CYS A 266 -7.18 -4.36 -0.43
C CYS A 266 -6.48 -3.44 -1.42
N ASP A 267 -5.73 -4.04 -2.34
CA ASP A 267 -5.00 -3.38 -3.40
C ASP A 267 -5.68 -3.63 -4.75
N LEU A 268 -6.10 -2.58 -5.44
CA LEU A 268 -6.79 -2.66 -6.73
C LEU A 268 -5.86 -2.46 -7.94
N SER A 269 -4.54 -2.64 -7.75
CA SER A 269 -3.47 -2.48 -8.74
C SER A 269 -3.57 -3.36 -10.00
N ALA A 270 -4.44 -4.38 -10.03
CA ALA A 270 -4.69 -5.14 -11.27
C ALA A 270 -5.45 -4.33 -12.33
N THR A 271 -6.11 -3.23 -11.92
CA THR A 271 -6.75 -2.29 -12.84
C THR A 271 -5.73 -1.24 -13.29
N PRO A 272 -5.65 -0.91 -14.59
CA PRO A 272 -4.76 0.14 -15.05
C PRO A 272 -4.98 1.46 -14.33
N LEU A 273 -3.88 2.15 -14.00
CA LEU A 273 -3.89 3.49 -13.45
C LEU A 273 -4.78 4.44 -14.27
N ASP A 274 -5.60 5.26 -13.60
CA ASP A 274 -6.50 6.20 -14.27
C ASP A 274 -5.74 7.30 -15.04
N GLU A 275 -6.01 7.43 -16.33
CA GLU A 275 -5.30 8.37 -17.21
C GLU A 275 -5.46 9.84 -16.79
N ALA A 276 -6.51 10.18 -16.04
CA ALA A 276 -6.68 11.53 -15.51
C ALA A 276 -5.53 11.93 -14.59
N PHE A 277 -4.97 10.99 -13.83
CA PHE A 277 -3.85 11.24 -12.92
C PHE A 277 -2.51 10.94 -13.56
N PHE A 278 -2.42 9.90 -14.39
CA PHE A 278 -1.14 9.32 -14.81
C PHE A 278 -0.85 9.46 -16.30
N GLY A 279 -1.74 10.12 -17.05
CA GLY A 279 -1.69 10.17 -18.51
C GLY A 279 -1.92 8.79 -19.15
N PRO A 280 -1.82 8.69 -20.49
CA PRO A 280 -1.96 7.44 -21.20
C PRO A 280 -1.02 6.36 -20.65
N ALA A 281 -1.51 5.13 -20.55
CA ALA A 281 -0.66 4.02 -20.13
C ALA A 281 0.52 3.85 -21.11
N PRO A 282 1.77 3.70 -20.62
CA PRO A 282 2.83 3.18 -21.47
C PRO A 282 2.37 1.80 -21.97
N GLY A 283 2.73 1.43 -23.20
CA GLY A 283 2.28 0.18 -23.82
C GLY A 283 2.46 -1.05 -22.91
N ALA A 284 1.70 -2.11 -23.18
CA ALA A 284 1.54 -3.33 -22.36
C ALA A 284 2.56 -3.51 -21.23
N ALA A 285 2.10 -3.37 -19.98
CA ALA A 285 2.93 -3.55 -18.79
C ALA A 285 3.59 -4.94 -18.80
N PRO A 286 4.84 -5.05 -18.29
CA PRO A 286 5.43 -6.35 -18.00
C PRO A 286 4.56 -7.16 -17.02
N GLU A 287 4.72 -8.48 -17.02
CA GLU A 287 4.03 -9.34 -16.06
C GLU A 287 4.38 -8.91 -14.61
N ASP A 288 3.35 -8.87 -13.77
CA ASP A 288 3.35 -8.42 -12.37
C ASP A 288 4.63 -8.84 -11.62
N PRO A 289 5.50 -7.88 -11.23
CA PRO A 289 6.67 -8.20 -10.44
C PRO A 289 6.23 -8.81 -9.11
N ALA A 290 6.68 -10.03 -8.85
CA ALA A 290 6.31 -10.77 -7.64
C ALA A 290 6.47 -9.88 -6.39
N GLN A 291 5.33 -9.44 -5.82
CA GLN A 291 5.25 -8.77 -4.53
C GLN A 291 6.17 -9.48 -3.53
N GLY A 292 6.86 -8.70 -2.69
CA GLY A 292 7.83 -9.22 -1.72
C GLY A 292 7.34 -10.51 -1.08
N ALA A 293 8.18 -11.54 -1.05
CA ALA A 293 7.75 -12.90 -0.76
C ALA A 293 7.14 -13.01 0.66
N LEU A 294 5.81 -12.95 0.74
CA LEU A 294 5.04 -13.27 1.93
C LEU A 294 5.36 -14.72 2.31
N ASP A 295 5.79 -14.93 3.55
CA ASP A 295 6.21 -16.25 4.01
C ASP A 295 5.67 -16.55 5.40
N ALA A 296 5.37 -17.82 5.63
CA ALA A 296 4.91 -18.35 6.89
C ALA A 296 5.33 -19.81 7.01
N TRP A 297 5.42 -20.33 8.22
CA TRP A 297 5.75 -21.72 8.48
C TRP A 297 5.04 -22.21 9.74
N ILE A 298 4.91 -23.53 9.91
CA ILE A 298 4.29 -24.11 11.11
C ILE A 298 5.39 -24.56 12.07
N GLU A 299 5.35 -24.07 13.31
CA GLU A 299 6.28 -24.45 14.38
C GLU A 299 5.55 -25.24 15.49
N PRO A 300 5.98 -26.47 15.81
CA PRO A 300 5.41 -27.24 16.92
C PRO A 300 6.00 -26.81 18.28
N ASP A 301 5.14 -26.70 19.30
CA ASP A 301 5.49 -26.49 20.71
C ASP A 301 4.63 -27.42 21.60
N GLY A 302 5.12 -28.64 21.80
CA GLY A 302 4.39 -29.68 22.53
C GLY A 302 3.11 -30.10 21.81
N HIS A 303 1.95 -29.75 22.36
CA HIS A 303 0.63 -30.01 21.76
C HIS A 303 0.04 -28.78 21.04
N ARG A 304 0.74 -27.65 21.06
CA ARG A 304 0.35 -26.41 20.40
C ARG A 304 1.20 -26.19 19.16
N TYR A 305 0.62 -25.53 18.17
CA TYR A 305 1.28 -25.19 16.91
C TYR A 305 1.17 -23.70 16.67
N TRP A 306 2.26 -23.09 16.24
CA TRP A 306 2.35 -21.68 15.91
C TRP A 306 2.55 -21.50 14.42
N ALA A 307 2.16 -20.34 13.88
CA ALA A 307 2.42 -20.00 12.49
C ALA A 307 3.15 -18.66 12.35
N PRO A 308 4.44 -18.55 12.72
CA PRO A 308 5.18 -17.32 12.49
C PRO A 308 5.15 -16.93 11.00
N ALA A 309 5.24 -15.64 10.75
CA ALA A 309 5.12 -15.07 9.41
C ALA A 309 6.05 -13.86 9.27
N ARG A 310 6.45 -13.56 8.03
CA ARG A 310 7.29 -12.41 7.66
C ARG A 310 6.87 -11.86 6.31
N GLY A 311 7.26 -10.61 6.05
CA GLY A 311 6.86 -9.87 4.84
C GLY A 311 5.49 -9.20 4.94
N PHE A 312 4.81 -9.32 6.07
CA PHE A 312 3.59 -8.59 6.39
C PHE A 312 3.99 -7.31 7.14
N ASP A 313 3.83 -6.15 6.50
CA ASP A 313 4.30 -4.84 6.94
C ASP A 313 3.25 -4.01 7.69
N GLU A 314 1.95 -4.31 7.49
CA GLU A 314 0.84 -3.57 8.11
C GLU A 314 0.31 -4.21 9.40
N GLY A 315 1.08 -5.13 9.99
CA GLY A 315 0.83 -5.68 11.32
C GLY A 315 0.72 -7.21 11.35
N GLU A 316 -0.03 -7.73 12.33
CA GLU A 316 -0.14 -9.18 12.52
C GLU A 316 -1.12 -9.80 11.50
N PRO A 317 -0.68 -10.72 10.63
CA PRO A 317 -1.57 -11.37 9.69
C PRO A 317 -2.57 -12.28 10.41
N ARG A 318 -3.82 -12.29 9.92
CA ARG A 318 -4.84 -13.22 10.39
C ARG A 318 -4.43 -14.66 10.06
N ARG A 319 -4.71 -15.59 10.98
CA ARG A 319 -4.42 -17.01 10.82
C ARG A 319 -5.67 -17.82 10.99
N VAL A 320 -5.99 -18.63 9.99
CA VAL A 320 -7.10 -19.57 10.01
C VAL A 320 -6.54 -20.99 9.97
N TRP A 321 -6.66 -21.70 11.09
CA TRP A 321 -6.24 -23.08 11.24
C TRP A 321 -7.36 -24.03 10.85
N THR A 322 -7.02 -25.12 10.17
CA THR A 322 -7.94 -26.21 9.84
C THR A 322 -7.31 -27.55 10.21
N ALA A 323 -7.94 -28.28 11.13
CA ALA A 323 -7.57 -29.65 11.50
C ALA A 323 -8.41 -30.67 10.74
N ARG A 324 -7.75 -31.68 10.16
CA ARG A 324 -8.40 -32.77 9.42
C ARG A 324 -8.03 -34.15 9.93
N ASP A 325 -8.97 -35.08 9.83
CA ASP A 325 -8.76 -36.50 10.10
C ASP A 325 -8.18 -37.26 8.89
N VAL A 326 -7.98 -38.57 9.05
CA VAL A 326 -7.43 -39.47 8.01
C VAL A 326 -8.32 -39.59 6.76
N ALA A 327 -9.61 -39.27 6.86
CA ALA A 327 -10.51 -39.22 5.72
C ALA A 327 -10.52 -37.84 5.05
N GLY A 328 -9.75 -36.87 5.56
CA GLY A 328 -9.74 -35.48 5.11
C GLY A 328 -10.91 -34.64 5.65
N THR A 329 -11.71 -35.20 6.56
CA THR A 329 -12.85 -34.50 7.18
C THR A 329 -12.33 -33.40 8.09
N VAL A 330 -12.90 -32.20 7.98
CA VAL A 330 -12.58 -31.10 8.90
C VAL A 330 -13.11 -31.44 10.29
N LEU A 331 -12.21 -31.57 11.25
CA LEU A 331 -12.54 -31.75 12.65
C LEU A 331 -12.82 -30.42 13.34
N MET A 332 -12.02 -29.40 13.02
CA MET A 332 -12.11 -28.07 13.63
C MET A 332 -11.49 -27.01 12.72
N THR A 333 -12.07 -25.82 12.74
CA THR A 333 -11.48 -24.59 12.23
C THR A 333 -11.39 -23.59 13.37
N ALA A 334 -10.29 -22.85 13.46
CA ALA A 334 -10.09 -21.84 14.49
C ALA A 334 -9.26 -20.67 13.96
N GLU A 335 -9.39 -19.52 14.63
CA GLU A 335 -8.56 -18.35 14.38
C GLU A 335 -7.64 -18.11 15.58
N GLY A 336 -6.39 -17.76 15.30
CA GLY A 336 -5.41 -17.46 16.34
C GLY A 336 -3.97 -17.63 15.89
N ARG A 337 -3.05 -17.00 16.63
CA ARG A 337 -1.60 -17.11 16.40
C ARG A 337 -1.06 -18.51 16.62
N ASP A 338 -1.74 -19.24 17.50
CA ASP A 338 -1.48 -20.63 17.81
C ASP A 338 -2.76 -21.48 17.71
N PHE A 339 -2.58 -22.79 17.71
CA PHE A 339 -3.68 -23.74 17.69
C PHE A 339 -3.29 -25.07 18.34
N GLU A 340 -4.21 -25.62 19.14
CA GLU A 340 -4.12 -26.97 19.69
C GLU A 340 -5.11 -27.87 18.93
N PRO A 341 -4.64 -28.73 18.02
CA PRO A 341 -5.52 -29.55 17.21
C PRO A 341 -6.29 -30.57 18.06
N PRO A 342 -7.57 -30.82 17.77
CA PRO A 342 -8.35 -31.82 18.49
C PRO A 342 -7.80 -33.23 18.25
N ALA A 343 -8.07 -34.15 19.18
CA ALA A 343 -7.68 -35.56 19.04
C ALA A 343 -8.21 -36.17 17.74
N GLY A 344 -7.39 -36.98 17.07
CA GLY A 344 -7.70 -37.58 15.78
C GLY A 344 -7.31 -36.74 14.57
N THR A 345 -6.75 -35.55 14.78
CA THR A 345 -6.13 -34.74 13.71
C THR A 345 -4.90 -35.46 13.18
N VAL A 346 -4.86 -35.71 11.88
CA VAL A 346 -3.67 -36.25 11.18
C VAL A 346 -3.06 -35.23 10.22
N ARG A 347 -3.79 -34.16 9.90
CA ARG A 347 -3.30 -33.09 9.04
C ARG A 347 -3.73 -31.74 9.61
N LEU A 348 -2.76 -30.87 9.75
CA LEU A 348 -2.96 -29.49 10.21
C LEU A 348 -2.62 -28.53 9.08
N GLU A 349 -3.54 -27.64 8.77
CA GLU A 349 -3.41 -26.59 7.75
C GLU A 349 -3.55 -25.22 8.40
N VAL A 350 -2.81 -24.24 7.91
CA VAL A 350 -2.96 -22.84 8.30
C VAL A 350 -2.93 -21.96 7.06
N ARG A 351 -3.89 -21.03 6.98
CA ARG A 351 -3.88 -19.93 6.03
C ARG A 351 -3.50 -18.65 6.76
N VAL A 352 -2.39 -18.04 6.37
CA VAL A 352 -1.84 -16.82 6.97
C VAL A 352 -2.03 -15.66 6.01
N GLY A 353 -2.64 -14.58 6.51
CA GLY A 353 -2.91 -13.38 5.74
C GLY A 353 -3.86 -13.56 4.56
N GLY A 354 -4.59 -14.69 4.50
CA GLY A 354 -5.38 -15.07 3.31
C GLY A 354 -4.54 -15.49 2.09
N ARG A 355 -3.20 -15.46 2.17
CA ARG A 355 -2.29 -15.57 1.02
C ARG A 355 -1.32 -16.74 1.10
N VAL A 356 -0.86 -17.07 2.30
CA VAL A 356 0.14 -18.12 2.49
C VAL A 356 -0.52 -19.33 3.13
N GLU A 357 -0.59 -20.42 2.37
CA GLU A 357 -1.06 -21.71 2.89
C GLU A 357 0.12 -22.59 3.27
N ARG A 358 0.04 -23.20 4.46
CA ARG A 358 1.00 -24.19 4.95
C ARG A 358 0.27 -25.38 5.54
N ALA A 359 0.88 -26.55 5.46
CA ALA A 359 0.33 -27.77 6.02
C ALA A 359 1.43 -28.70 6.52
N ILE A 360 1.12 -29.44 7.58
CA ILE A 360 1.95 -30.54 8.09
C ILE A 360 1.06 -31.75 8.38
N ASP A 361 1.63 -32.94 8.21
CA ASP A 361 0.99 -34.17 8.67
C ASP A 361 1.46 -34.47 10.10
N LEU A 362 0.52 -34.83 10.97
CA LEU A 362 0.75 -35.14 12.38
C LEU A 362 0.95 -36.66 12.56
N PRO A 363 1.76 -37.07 13.55
CA PRO A 363 2.12 -38.47 13.76
C PRO A 363 0.99 -39.39 14.23
#